data_AF-A0A7V6TTV0-F1
#
_entry.id   AF-A0A7V6TTV0-F1
#
_cell.length_a   1.000
_cell.length_b   1.000
_cell.length_c   1.000
_cell.angle_alpha   90.00
_cell.angle_beta   90.00
_cell.angle_gamma   90.00
#
_symmetry.space_group_name_H-M   'P 1'
#
loop_
_entity.id
_entity.type
_entity.pdbx_description
1 polymer ?
#
loop_
_entity_poly.entity_id
_entity_poly.type
_entity_poly.pdbx_seq_one_letter_code
_entity_poly.pdbx_strand_id
1 'polypeptide(L)'
;MKLLKKATIWAIVIALSVALAACNHAEEPANNPSVAEKTIHTDYHMHIQSKQMADIFIAILGSDELSGNQLEESSAETIIELLDEAGMDRAFIISVAYISGNDLIAGPDEYNDVKKENNYLAIQCARYPERLIGFFSVNPLKEYAAEEVDRCYDELKLPGLKLHFANSNVDLTNPEPLAKIQNLFALC
;
A
#
# COMPACT_ATOMS: atom_id res chain seq x y z
N MET A 1 -51.87 -43.41 31.04
CA MET A 1 -50.67 -42.55 31.25
C MET A 1 -49.65 -42.55 30.10
N LYS A 2 -49.54 -43.58 29.24
CA LYS A 2 -48.63 -43.59 28.07
C LYS A 2 -49.16 -42.85 26.82
N LEU A 3 -50.48 -42.73 26.66
CA LEU A 3 -51.12 -42.05 25.52
C LEU A 3 -51.05 -40.51 25.61
N LEU A 4 -51.22 -39.93 26.82
CA LEU A 4 -51.09 -38.48 27.02
C LEU A 4 -49.69 -37.96 26.66
N LYS A 5 -48.61 -38.70 27.02
CA LYS A 5 -47.23 -38.29 26.72
C LYS A 5 -46.93 -38.24 25.22
N LYS A 6 -47.55 -39.12 24.41
CA LYS A 6 -47.38 -39.09 22.95
C LYS A 6 -48.10 -37.90 22.31
N ALA A 7 -49.30 -37.56 22.79
CA ALA A 7 -50.04 -36.38 22.32
C ALA A 7 -49.28 -35.07 22.61
N THR A 8 -48.63 -34.97 23.77
CA THR A 8 -47.81 -33.80 24.13
C THR A 8 -46.55 -33.69 23.27
N ILE A 9 -45.90 -34.80 22.94
CA ILE A 9 -44.71 -34.81 22.06
C ILE A 9 -45.07 -34.39 20.62
N TRP A 10 -46.19 -34.89 20.09
CA TRP A 10 -46.65 -34.48 18.74
C TRP A 10 -47.10 -33.01 18.71
N ALA A 11 -47.74 -32.50 19.76
CA ALA A 11 -48.09 -31.09 19.85
C ALA A 11 -46.85 -30.16 19.88
N ILE A 12 -45.77 -30.58 20.56
CA ILE A 12 -44.50 -29.84 20.60
C ILE A 12 -43.80 -29.87 19.24
N VAL A 13 -43.78 -31.03 18.56
CA VAL A 13 -43.17 -31.15 17.21
C VAL A 13 -43.92 -30.28 16.20
N ILE A 14 -45.26 -30.29 16.21
CA ILE A 14 -46.09 -29.47 15.31
C ILE A 14 -45.85 -27.97 15.59
N ALA A 15 -45.82 -27.55 16.86
CA ALA A 15 -45.55 -26.16 17.23
C ALA A 15 -44.14 -25.70 16.78
N LEU A 16 -43.12 -26.55 16.86
CA LEU A 16 -41.76 -26.25 16.39
C LEU A 16 -41.68 -26.17 14.86
N SER A 17 -42.41 -26.99 14.12
CA SER A 17 -42.46 -26.90 12.65
C SER A 17 -43.23 -25.67 12.14
N VAL A 18 -44.25 -25.20 12.85
CA VAL A 18 -44.97 -23.96 12.51
C VAL A 18 -44.12 -22.73 12.83
N ALA A 19 -43.34 -22.75 13.92
CA ALA A 19 -42.39 -21.68 14.25
C ALA A 19 -41.24 -21.57 13.23
N LEU A 20 -40.71 -22.70 12.72
CA LEU A 20 -39.69 -22.68 11.66
C LEU A 20 -40.25 -22.17 10.31
N ALA A 21 -41.52 -22.44 10.00
CA ALA A 21 -42.15 -21.92 8.79
C ALA A 21 -42.45 -20.42 8.89
N ALA A 22 -42.81 -19.91 10.08
CA ALA A 22 -43.07 -18.50 10.33
C ALA A 22 -41.79 -17.63 10.34
N CYS A 23 -40.63 -18.21 10.65
CA CYS A 23 -39.34 -17.50 10.55
C CYS A 23 -38.79 -17.39 9.12
N ASN A 24 -39.32 -18.14 8.16
CA ASN A 24 -38.88 -18.13 6.75
C ASN A 24 -39.75 -17.27 5.83
N HIS A 25 -40.66 -16.44 6.37
CA HIS A 25 -41.45 -15.47 5.61
C HIS A 25 -41.25 -14.06 6.18
N ALA A 26 -39.99 -13.63 6.31
CA ALA A 26 -39.71 -12.21 6.15
C ALA A 26 -39.74 -11.95 4.64
N GLU A 27 -40.79 -11.29 4.16
CA GLU A 27 -40.77 -10.69 2.83
C GLU A 27 -39.54 -9.79 2.73
N GLU A 28 -38.62 -10.18 1.86
CA GLU A 28 -37.47 -9.37 1.49
C GLU A 28 -38.00 -8.02 0.98
N PRO A 29 -37.63 -6.86 1.57
CA PRO A 29 -38.12 -5.59 1.08
C PRO A 29 -37.62 -5.40 -0.35
N ALA A 30 -38.55 -5.50 -1.30
CA ALA A 30 -38.37 -5.17 -2.70
C ALA A 30 -38.14 -3.65 -2.87
N ASN A 31 -36.91 -3.21 -2.62
CA ASN A 31 -36.22 -2.07 -3.24
C ASN A 31 -34.95 -1.81 -2.45
N ASN A 32 -33.85 -2.41 -2.86
CA ASN A 32 -32.56 -1.77 -2.65
C ASN A 32 -32.16 -1.21 -4.01
N PRO A 33 -32.25 0.12 -4.25
CA PRO A 33 -31.64 0.67 -5.44
C PRO A 33 -30.18 0.28 -5.35
N SER A 34 -29.73 -0.55 -6.30
CA SER A 34 -28.33 -0.84 -6.56
C SER A 34 -27.54 0.41 -6.25
N VAL A 35 -26.82 0.43 -5.12
CA VAL A 35 -25.82 1.47 -4.85
C VAL A 35 -24.93 1.40 -6.06
N ALA A 36 -25.05 2.38 -6.96
CA ALA A 36 -24.25 2.41 -8.17
C ALA A 36 -22.80 2.27 -7.71
N GLU A 37 -22.14 1.19 -8.11
CA GLU A 37 -20.77 0.90 -7.71
C GLU A 37 -19.92 2.10 -8.14
N LYS A 38 -19.50 2.91 -7.16
CA LYS A 38 -18.70 4.10 -7.45
C LYS A 38 -17.41 3.62 -8.10
N THR A 39 -17.17 4.01 -9.35
CA THR A 39 -15.89 3.76 -9.99
C THR A 39 -14.82 4.55 -9.24
N ILE A 40 -13.78 3.86 -8.77
CA ILE A 40 -12.65 4.46 -8.05
C ILE A 40 -11.54 4.76 -9.05
N HIS A 41 -11.25 6.04 -9.26
CA HIS A 41 -10.15 6.49 -10.11
C HIS A 41 -8.85 6.50 -9.29
N THR A 42 -7.82 5.82 -9.81
CA THR A 42 -6.56 5.60 -9.08
C THR A 42 -5.37 6.00 -9.92
N ASP A 43 -4.50 6.84 -9.37
CA ASP A 43 -3.14 7.00 -9.89
C ASP A 43 -2.28 5.84 -9.37
N TYR A 44 -1.64 5.09 -10.27
CA TYR A 44 -0.83 3.92 -9.90
C TYR A 44 0.67 4.24 -9.81
N HIS A 45 1.09 5.46 -10.11
CA HIS A 45 2.50 5.83 -10.10
C HIS A 45 2.68 7.31 -9.72
N MET A 46 2.64 7.59 -8.42
CA MET A 46 2.95 8.91 -7.89
C MET A 46 4.13 8.82 -6.93
N HIS A 47 5.13 9.68 -7.09
CA HIS A 47 6.29 9.72 -6.20
C HIS A 47 6.04 10.65 -5.02
N ILE A 48 6.57 10.26 -3.86
CA ILE A 48 6.69 11.13 -2.69
C ILE A 48 8.17 11.27 -2.33
N GLN A 49 8.55 12.42 -1.81
CA GLN A 49 9.91 12.69 -1.36
C GLN A 49 9.90 13.60 -0.14
N SER A 50 10.75 13.29 0.84
CA SER A 50 10.99 14.17 1.98
C SER A 50 11.72 15.45 1.55
N LYS A 51 11.71 16.47 2.42
CA LYS A 51 12.56 17.66 2.21
C LYS A 51 14.05 17.30 2.05
N GLN A 52 14.55 16.33 2.84
CA GLN A 52 15.94 15.90 2.74
C GLN A 52 16.25 15.35 1.34
N MET A 53 15.34 14.54 0.78
CA MET A 53 15.52 14.00 -0.57
C MET A 53 15.37 15.07 -1.65
N ALA A 54 14.46 16.04 -1.49
CA ALA A 54 14.39 17.19 -2.39
C ALA A 54 15.73 17.96 -2.41
N ASP A 55 16.32 18.23 -1.24
CA ASP A 55 17.63 18.91 -1.14
C ASP A 55 18.75 18.08 -1.82
N ILE A 56 18.70 16.75 -1.73
CA ILE A 56 19.62 15.85 -2.45
C ILE A 56 19.43 15.97 -3.97
N PHE A 57 18.19 15.97 -4.47
CA PHE A 57 17.92 16.14 -5.89
C PHE A 57 18.44 17.47 -6.43
N ILE A 58 18.23 18.56 -5.69
CA ILE A 58 18.74 19.89 -6.05
C ILE A 58 20.26 19.86 -6.18
N ALA A 59 20.95 19.23 -5.22
CA ALA A 59 22.40 19.10 -5.25
C ALA A 59 22.91 18.28 -6.44
N ILE A 60 22.21 17.19 -6.79
CA ILE A 60 22.57 16.32 -7.93
C ILE A 60 22.34 17.03 -9.27
N LEU A 61 21.22 17.72 -9.41
CA LEU A 61 20.81 18.35 -10.67
C LEU A 61 21.47 19.72 -10.87
N GLY A 62 21.95 20.35 -9.81
CA GLY A 62 22.47 21.72 -9.84
C GLY A 62 21.39 22.76 -10.16
N SER A 63 20.12 22.39 -9.98
CA SER A 63 18.94 23.20 -10.25
C SER A 63 17.86 22.82 -9.25
N ASP A 64 17.06 23.80 -8.86
CA ASP A 64 15.88 23.64 -8.02
C ASP A 64 14.59 23.44 -8.82
N GLU A 65 14.71 23.23 -10.13
CA GLU A 65 13.60 22.91 -11.01
C GLU A 65 13.87 21.63 -11.82
N LEU A 66 12.83 20.83 -12.03
CA LEU A 66 12.85 19.67 -12.92
C LEU A 66 11.58 19.64 -13.77
N SER A 67 11.75 19.65 -15.09
CA SER A 67 10.63 19.65 -16.04
C SER A 67 9.62 20.79 -15.83
N GLY A 68 10.11 21.96 -15.37
CA GLY A 68 9.30 23.13 -15.09
C GLY A 68 8.56 23.11 -13.76
N ASN A 69 8.85 22.13 -12.88
CA ASN A 69 8.32 22.07 -11.53
C ASN A 69 9.42 22.32 -10.51
N GLN A 70 9.10 23.02 -9.42
CA GLN A 70 10.02 23.18 -8.29
C GLN A 70 10.33 21.81 -7.67
N LEU A 71 11.61 21.59 -7.36
CA LEU A 71 12.04 20.47 -6.53
C LEU A 71 11.86 20.85 -5.07
N GLU A 72 10.81 20.31 -4.48
CA GLU A 72 10.46 20.54 -3.08
C GLU A 72 9.92 19.26 -2.42
N GLU A 73 9.66 19.34 -1.11
CA GLU A 73 9.03 18.24 -0.38
C GLU A 73 7.66 17.92 -1.00
N SER A 74 7.44 16.64 -1.29
CA SER A 74 6.11 16.16 -1.67
C SER A 74 5.45 15.62 -0.40
N SER A 75 4.49 16.37 0.13
CA SER A 75 3.74 15.99 1.33
C SER A 75 2.43 15.27 0.98
N ALA A 76 1.82 14.60 1.96
CA ALA A 76 0.50 14.02 1.77
C ALA A 76 -0.56 15.08 1.40
N GLU A 77 -0.49 16.28 1.95
CA GLU A 77 -1.41 17.39 1.62
C GLU A 77 -1.28 17.77 0.15
N THR A 78 -0.05 18.02 -0.29
CA THR A 78 0.24 18.39 -1.69
C THR A 78 -0.26 17.30 -2.64
N ILE A 79 -0.03 16.03 -2.30
CA ILE A 79 -0.52 14.90 -3.09
C ILE A 79 -2.05 14.88 -3.14
N ILE A 80 -2.73 15.06 -2.00
CA ILE A 80 -4.20 15.06 -1.94
C ILE A 80 -4.79 16.20 -2.76
N GLU A 81 -4.20 17.39 -2.69
CA GLU A 81 -4.58 18.54 -3.53
C GLU A 81 -4.47 18.20 -5.02
N LEU A 82 -3.33 17.62 -5.45
CA LEU A 82 -3.15 17.20 -6.84
C LEU A 82 -4.15 16.14 -7.28
N LEU A 83 -4.49 15.17 -6.41
CA LEU A 83 -5.49 14.16 -6.72
C LEU A 83 -6.89 14.77 -6.84
N ASP A 84 -7.24 15.71 -5.97
CA ASP A 84 -8.54 16.39 -5.99
C ASP A 84 -8.69 17.23 -7.25
N GLU A 85 -7.65 17.96 -7.65
CA GLU A 85 -7.61 18.71 -8.91
C GLU A 85 -7.74 17.80 -10.14
N ALA A 86 -7.14 16.62 -10.10
CA ALA A 86 -7.21 15.63 -11.16
C ALA A 86 -8.49 14.78 -11.17
N GLY A 87 -9.35 14.91 -10.15
CA GLY A 87 -10.54 14.08 -9.98
C GLY A 87 -10.24 12.59 -9.68
N MET A 88 -9.12 12.32 -9.02
CA MET A 88 -8.67 10.97 -8.64
C MET A 88 -9.09 10.66 -7.19
N ASP A 89 -9.54 9.44 -6.93
CA ASP A 89 -10.00 9.02 -5.60
C ASP A 89 -8.86 8.51 -4.71
N ARG A 90 -7.80 7.94 -5.27
CA ARG A 90 -6.67 7.38 -4.51
C ARG A 90 -5.39 7.33 -5.34
N ALA A 91 -4.26 7.08 -4.70
CA ALA A 91 -2.98 6.91 -5.38
C ALA A 91 -2.08 5.88 -4.71
N PHE A 92 -1.25 5.24 -5.53
CA PHE A 92 -0.12 4.44 -5.08
C PHE A 92 1.08 5.37 -4.95
N ILE A 93 1.52 5.55 -3.71
CA ILE A 93 2.55 6.52 -3.36
C ILE A 93 3.88 5.80 -3.21
N ILE A 94 4.84 6.18 -4.05
CA ILE A 94 6.10 5.48 -4.24
C ILE A 94 7.21 6.27 -3.54
N SER A 95 7.82 5.64 -2.54
CA SER A 95 9.06 6.12 -1.93
C SER A 95 10.19 6.17 -2.96
N VAL A 96 11.06 7.17 -2.81
CA VAL A 96 12.30 7.33 -3.58
C VAL A 96 13.56 6.90 -2.80
N ALA A 97 13.40 6.18 -1.69
CA ALA A 97 14.50 5.68 -0.84
C ALA A 97 15.57 4.88 -1.60
N TYR A 98 15.24 4.22 -2.72
CA TYR A 98 16.23 3.54 -3.57
C TYR A 98 17.37 4.46 -4.05
N ILE A 99 17.16 5.78 -4.09
CA ILE A 99 18.16 6.77 -4.50
C ILE A 99 19.28 6.86 -3.47
N SER A 100 18.96 6.81 -2.18
CA SER A 100 19.98 6.81 -1.12
C SER A 100 20.88 5.58 -1.22
N GLY A 101 20.37 4.45 -1.73
CA GLY A 101 21.15 3.25 -2.00
C GLY A 101 21.94 3.27 -3.32
N ASN A 102 21.97 4.37 -4.07
CA ASN A 102 22.80 4.47 -5.27
C ASN A 102 24.25 4.80 -4.88
N ASP A 103 25.24 4.04 -5.36
CA ASP A 103 26.65 4.23 -4.97
C ASP A 103 27.23 5.61 -5.32
N LEU A 104 26.63 6.33 -6.28
CA LEU A 104 27.04 7.70 -6.62
C LEU A 104 26.44 8.75 -5.68
N ILE A 105 25.40 8.40 -4.92
CA ILE A 105 24.63 9.31 -4.06
C ILE A 105 24.80 8.98 -2.58
N ALA A 106 25.03 7.71 -2.27
CA ALA A 106 25.08 7.16 -0.93
C ALA A 106 26.01 7.96 0.00
N GLY A 107 25.44 8.42 1.11
CA GLY A 107 26.18 9.02 2.20
C GLY A 107 26.85 7.98 3.11
N PRO A 108 27.63 8.43 4.12
CA PRO A 108 28.29 7.52 5.06
C PRO A 108 27.33 6.71 5.95
N ASP A 109 26.07 7.13 6.07
CA ASP A 109 25.01 6.46 6.84
C ASP A 109 23.84 6.05 5.94
N GLU A 110 24.19 5.48 4.78
CA GLU A 110 23.30 5.13 3.67
C GLU A 110 21.99 4.44 4.12
N TYR A 111 22.08 3.40 4.94
CA TYR A 111 20.91 2.62 5.34
C TYR A 111 19.97 3.44 6.25
N ASN A 112 20.50 4.29 7.12
CA ASN A 112 19.63 5.18 7.90
C ASN A 112 18.91 6.21 7.02
N ASP A 113 19.54 6.68 5.93
CA ASP A 113 18.87 7.58 5.00
C ASP A 113 17.76 6.86 4.20
N VAL A 114 17.98 5.61 3.78
CA VAL A 114 16.91 4.75 3.22
C VAL A 114 15.74 4.62 4.19
N LYS A 115 16.02 4.30 5.46
CA LYS A 115 14.98 4.15 6.49
C LYS A 115 14.20 5.45 6.72
N LYS A 116 14.88 6.60 6.76
CA LYS A 116 14.22 7.90 6.94
C LYS A 116 13.22 8.16 5.82
N GLU A 117 13.59 7.88 4.59
CA GLU A 117 12.73 8.13 3.43
C GLU A 117 11.51 7.18 3.39
N ASN A 118 11.71 5.89 3.71
CA ASN A 118 10.58 4.95 3.85
C ASN A 118 9.70 5.26 5.07
N ASN A 119 10.27 5.74 6.19
CA ASN A 119 9.51 6.21 7.34
C ASN A 119 8.68 7.44 7.00
N TYR A 120 9.24 8.37 6.21
CA TYR A 120 8.51 9.53 5.72
C TYR A 120 7.30 9.10 4.89
N LEU A 121 7.46 8.19 3.92
CA LEU A 121 6.34 7.60 3.17
C LEU A 121 5.26 7.04 4.11
N ALA A 122 5.64 6.22 5.10
CA ALA A 122 4.68 5.61 6.03
C ALA A 122 3.90 6.65 6.83
N ILE A 123 4.59 7.66 7.36
CA ILE A 123 3.97 8.77 8.10
C ILE A 123 2.98 9.52 7.20
N GLN A 124 3.36 9.80 5.95
CA GLN A 124 2.50 10.55 5.01
C GLN A 124 1.26 9.73 4.60
N CYS A 125 1.41 8.45 4.28
CA CYS A 125 0.27 7.59 3.93
C CYS A 125 -0.70 7.40 5.09
N ALA A 126 -0.21 7.28 6.33
CA ALA A 126 -1.04 7.11 7.53
C ALA A 126 -1.99 8.30 7.80
N ARG A 127 -1.73 9.47 7.22
CA ARG A 127 -2.60 10.65 7.34
C ARG A 127 -3.86 10.54 6.50
N TYR A 128 -3.81 9.78 5.40
CA TYR A 128 -4.92 9.58 4.46
C TYR A 128 -4.99 8.10 4.01
N PRO A 129 -5.21 7.15 4.94
CA PRO A 129 -5.02 5.72 4.67
C PRO A 129 -6.00 5.14 3.64
N GLU A 130 -7.17 5.75 3.46
CA GLU A 130 -8.16 5.35 2.44
C GLU A 130 -7.80 5.85 1.03
N ARG A 131 -6.86 6.79 0.93
CA ARG A 131 -6.51 7.47 -0.32
C ARG A 131 -5.08 7.25 -0.76
N LEU A 132 -4.14 7.01 0.16
CA LEU A 132 -2.72 6.89 -0.13
C LEU A 132 -2.23 5.48 0.23
N ILE A 133 -1.92 4.68 -0.78
CA ILE A 133 -1.39 3.33 -0.62
C ILE A 133 0.12 3.37 -0.81
N GLY A 134 0.87 3.16 0.28
CA GLY A 134 2.33 3.32 0.27
C GLY A 134 3.10 2.14 -0.31
N PHE A 135 4.02 2.42 -1.21
CA PHE A 135 4.99 1.50 -1.78
C PHE A 135 6.40 1.92 -1.36
N PHE A 136 6.99 1.20 -0.40
CA PHE A 136 8.36 1.46 0.03
C PHE A 136 9.35 1.07 -1.06
N SER A 137 10.59 1.54 -0.94
CA SER A 137 11.61 1.23 -1.92
C SER A 137 12.97 0.97 -1.31
N VAL A 138 13.80 0.24 -2.05
CA VAL A 138 15.17 -0.07 -1.66
C VAL A 138 15.99 -0.37 -2.92
N ASN A 139 17.31 -0.15 -2.85
CA ASN A 139 18.21 -0.70 -3.87
C ASN A 139 18.36 -2.21 -3.60
N PRO A 140 17.88 -3.09 -4.50
CA PRO A 140 17.86 -4.53 -4.26
C PRO A 140 19.25 -5.19 -4.26
N LEU A 141 20.31 -4.47 -4.66
CA LEU A 141 21.68 -4.99 -4.66
C LEU A 141 22.40 -4.79 -3.33
N LYS A 142 21.83 -4.00 -2.41
CA LYS A 142 22.41 -3.71 -1.09
C LYS A 142 22.21 -4.87 -0.13
N GLU A 143 23.18 -5.10 0.75
CA GLU A 143 23.16 -6.20 1.71
C GLU A 143 21.99 -6.10 2.70
N TYR A 144 21.54 -4.88 3.03
CA TYR A 144 20.40 -4.63 3.90
C TYR A 144 19.04 -4.71 3.17
N ALA A 145 18.99 -5.01 1.87
CA ALA A 145 17.75 -4.91 1.09
C ALA A 145 16.62 -5.81 1.61
N ALA A 146 16.94 -7.06 1.97
CA ALA A 146 15.98 -7.99 2.56
C ALA A 146 15.49 -7.51 3.94
N GLU A 147 16.42 -7.02 4.78
CA GLU A 147 16.07 -6.48 6.11
C GLU A 147 15.12 -5.28 6.00
N GLU A 148 15.35 -4.38 5.04
CA GLU A 148 14.47 -3.23 4.85
C GLU A 148 13.10 -3.62 4.28
N VAL A 149 13.02 -4.66 3.44
CA VAL A 149 11.74 -5.23 2.98
C VAL A 149 10.95 -5.75 4.17
N ASP A 150 11.56 -6.59 5.00
CA ASP A 150 10.91 -7.14 6.20
C ASP A 150 10.47 -6.02 7.14
N ARG A 151 11.34 -5.04 7.42
CA ARG A 151 11.03 -3.90 8.28
C ARG A 151 9.84 -3.08 7.75
N CYS A 152 9.83 -2.77 6.45
CA CYS A 152 8.78 -1.96 5.86
C CYS A 152 7.43 -2.69 5.84
N TYR A 153 7.43 -4.00 5.63
CA TYR A 153 6.21 -4.80 5.66
C TYR A 153 5.72 -5.04 7.09
N ASP A 154 6.59 -5.50 7.98
CA ASP A 154 6.22 -5.93 9.33
C ASP A 154 6.08 -4.77 10.32
N GLU A 155 6.94 -3.76 10.27
CA GLU A 155 6.91 -2.65 11.22
C GLU A 155 6.09 -1.47 10.69
N LEU A 156 6.33 -1.05 9.43
CA LEU A 156 5.65 0.11 8.85
C LEU A 156 4.28 -0.20 8.25
N LYS A 157 3.95 -1.50 8.09
CA LYS A 157 2.69 -1.97 7.51
C LYS A 157 2.44 -1.42 6.11
N LEU A 158 3.51 -1.21 5.34
CA LEU A 158 3.43 -0.76 3.96
C LEU A 158 3.14 -1.94 3.04
N PRO A 159 2.08 -1.89 2.22
CA PRO A 159 1.59 -3.06 1.48
C PRO A 159 2.34 -3.36 0.18
N GLY A 160 3.26 -2.49 -0.26
CA GLY A 160 3.88 -2.62 -1.58
C GLY A 160 5.37 -2.29 -1.61
N LEU A 161 6.09 -2.95 -2.52
CA LEU A 161 7.50 -2.73 -2.83
C LEU A 161 7.65 -2.12 -4.23
N LYS A 162 8.41 -1.03 -4.34
CA LYS A 162 8.91 -0.48 -5.61
C LYS A 162 10.39 -0.75 -5.75
N LEU A 163 10.77 -1.35 -6.88
CA LEU A 163 12.16 -1.46 -7.32
C LEU A 163 12.43 -0.56 -8.52
N HIS A 164 13.60 0.08 -8.56
CA HIS A 164 14.02 0.95 -9.66
C HIS A 164 15.33 0.44 -10.29
N PHE A 165 15.23 -0.60 -11.11
CA PHE A 165 16.39 -1.32 -11.67
C PHE A 165 17.41 -0.42 -12.37
N ALA A 166 16.98 0.58 -13.14
CA ALA A 166 17.89 1.49 -13.81
C ALA A 166 18.69 2.39 -12.85
N ASN A 167 18.09 2.82 -11.73
CA ASN A 167 18.81 3.63 -10.73
C ASN A 167 19.76 2.74 -9.94
N SER A 168 19.29 1.55 -9.58
CA SER A 168 20.06 0.56 -8.82
C SER A 168 21.11 -0.19 -9.65
N ASN A 169 21.25 0.12 -10.94
CA ASN A 169 22.17 -0.54 -11.87
C ASN A 169 22.03 -2.09 -11.88
N VAL A 170 20.80 -2.58 -11.85
CA VAL A 170 20.51 -4.02 -11.88
C VAL A 170 20.75 -4.57 -13.29
N ASP A 171 21.69 -5.50 -13.41
CA ASP A 171 21.93 -6.26 -14.63
C ASP A 171 21.43 -7.70 -14.48
N LEU A 172 20.27 -8.00 -15.08
CA LEU A 172 19.66 -9.33 -15.04
C LEU A 172 20.38 -10.37 -15.90
N THR A 173 21.34 -9.96 -16.74
CA THR A 173 22.18 -10.89 -17.52
C THR A 173 23.38 -11.39 -16.72
N ASN A 174 23.75 -10.67 -15.67
CA ASN A 174 24.75 -11.11 -14.71
C ASN A 174 24.10 -12.04 -13.66
N PRO A 175 24.63 -13.27 -13.46
CA PRO A 175 24.05 -14.23 -12.52
C PRO A 175 24.02 -13.73 -11.06
N GLU A 176 24.94 -12.86 -10.66
CA GLU A 176 25.01 -12.38 -9.28
C GLU A 176 23.87 -11.39 -8.93
N PRO A 177 23.65 -10.27 -9.66
CA PRO A 177 22.46 -9.44 -9.47
C PRO A 177 21.15 -10.21 -9.67
N LEU A 178 21.08 -11.12 -10.64
CA LEU A 178 19.90 -11.96 -10.85
C LEU A 178 19.55 -12.78 -9.60
N ALA A 179 20.53 -13.42 -8.98
CA ALA A 179 20.31 -14.17 -7.75
C ALA A 179 19.82 -13.29 -6.59
N LYS A 180 20.36 -12.07 -6.45
CA LYS A 180 19.88 -11.09 -5.45
C LYS A 180 18.40 -10.73 -5.67
N ILE A 181 17.99 -10.49 -6.91
CA ILE A 181 16.59 -10.18 -7.26
C ILE A 181 15.67 -11.38 -7.00
N GLN A 182 16.09 -12.59 -7.38
CA GLN A 182 15.32 -13.80 -7.12
C GLN A 182 15.10 -14.05 -5.63
N ASN A 183 16.14 -13.86 -4.82
CA ASN A 183 16.04 -13.98 -3.37
C ASN A 183 15.08 -12.95 -2.78
N LEU A 184 15.13 -11.69 -3.24
CA LEU A 184 14.23 -10.65 -2.78
C LEU A 184 12.76 -10.96 -3.13
N PHE A 185 12.49 -11.43 -4.34
CA PHE A 185 11.13 -11.82 -4.75
C PHE A 185 10.61 -13.07 -4.04
N ALA A 186 11.48 -13.91 -3.49
CA ALA A 186 11.04 -15.04 -2.66
C ALA A 186 10.52 -14.62 -1.27
N LEU A 187 10.72 -13.35 -0.87
CA LEU A 187 10.21 -12.77 0.38
C LEU A 187 8.80 -12.18 0.24
N CYS A 188 8.37 -11.85 -0.98
CA CYS A 188 7.09 -11.21 -1.29
C CYS A 188 6.02 -12.24 -1.68
#